data_AF-A0A0E9NS11-F1
#
_entry.id   AF-A0A0E9NS11-F1
#
_cell.length_a   1.000
_cell.length_b   1.000
_cell.length_c   1.000
_cell.angle_alpha   90.00
_cell.angle_beta   90.00
_cell.angle_gamma   90.00
#
_symmetry.space_group_name_H-M   'P 1'
#
loop_
_entity.id
_entity.type
_entity.pdbx_description
1 polymer ?
#
loop_
_entity_poly.entity_id
_entity_poly.type
_entity_poly.pdbx_seq_one_letter_code
_entity_poly.pdbx_strand_id
1 'polypeptide(L)'
;MLSTSRTTAAVRFLASRPPSFIFRSALARMSTVATPTSTPPPPPQARRPVTVDRPLPEVNTGRGKKTAAFGIAVVIWTIAAALAFNHERMLSPIVPSTLHSLRRSAGAQKLIGDKIDYYDNWPWISGKINQGQGIVDIEYDVKGSKQGGRMHFKSIRRTKNGQWELNVWTLRADSGEILNLAYELENPQDSLQRDKEAMSILEA
;
A
#
# COMPACT_ATOMS: atom_id res chain seq x y z
N MET A 1 52.18 -18.58 -28.62
CA MET A 1 52.39 -17.63 -27.50
C MET A 1 51.45 -16.45 -27.75
N LEU A 2 50.51 -16.01 -26.91
CA LEU A 2 50.21 -16.28 -25.51
C LEU A 2 48.68 -16.31 -25.30
N SER A 3 48.28 -17.23 -24.42
CA SER A 3 46.99 -17.30 -23.72
C SER A 3 46.77 -16.04 -22.88
N THR A 4 45.56 -15.48 -22.89
CA THR A 4 45.17 -14.43 -21.94
C THR A 4 43.96 -14.87 -21.13
N SER A 5 44.21 -14.95 -19.84
CA SER A 5 43.45 -15.61 -18.78
C SER A 5 42.19 -14.85 -18.41
N ARG A 6 41.09 -15.57 -18.23
CA ARG A 6 39.87 -15.06 -17.59
C ARG A 6 40.09 -15.03 -16.07
N THR A 7 40.11 -13.85 -15.47
CA THR A 7 40.24 -13.69 -14.02
C THR A 7 38.84 -13.52 -13.41
N THR A 8 38.34 -14.60 -12.83
CA THR A 8 37.09 -14.68 -12.06
C THR A 8 37.32 -14.10 -10.66
N ALA A 9 36.77 -12.92 -10.38
CA ALA A 9 36.78 -12.34 -9.03
C ALA A 9 35.55 -12.86 -8.25
N ALA A 10 35.77 -13.78 -7.32
CA ALA A 10 34.75 -14.27 -6.40
C ALA A 10 34.52 -13.25 -5.27
N VAL A 11 33.37 -12.55 -5.31
CA VAL A 11 32.94 -11.65 -4.24
C VAL A 11 32.37 -12.48 -3.10
N ARG A 12 33.14 -12.54 -2.01
CA ARG A 12 32.83 -13.27 -0.77
C ARG A 12 31.78 -12.48 0.02
N PHE A 13 30.51 -12.88 -0.07
CA PHE A 13 29.45 -12.32 0.77
C PHE A 13 29.70 -12.68 2.24
N LEU A 14 30.01 -11.69 3.07
CA LEU A 14 29.92 -11.84 4.53
C LEU A 14 28.44 -11.98 4.91
N ALA A 15 28.04 -13.19 5.24
CA ALA A 15 26.75 -13.48 5.83
C ALA A 15 26.65 -12.83 7.23
N SER A 16 25.95 -11.71 7.33
CA SER A 16 25.53 -11.16 8.62
C SER A 16 24.42 -12.03 9.20
N ARG A 17 24.73 -12.70 10.31
CA ARG A 17 23.80 -13.51 11.08
C ARG A 17 22.72 -12.62 11.71
N PRO A 18 21.42 -12.97 11.65
CA PRO A 18 20.38 -12.23 12.37
C PRO A 18 20.52 -12.45 13.89
N PRO A 19 20.20 -11.46 14.73
CA PRO A 19 20.22 -11.62 16.18
C PRO A 19 19.10 -12.57 16.61
N SER A 20 19.49 -13.71 17.18
CA SER A 20 18.60 -14.67 17.83
C SER A 20 18.10 -14.09 19.16
N PHE A 21 16.83 -13.70 19.20
CA PHE A 21 16.14 -13.36 20.45
C PHE A 21 15.85 -14.66 21.21
N ILE A 22 16.78 -15.05 22.10
CA ILE A 22 16.59 -16.15 23.04
C ILE A 22 15.71 -15.64 24.18
N PHE A 23 14.43 -16.03 24.21
CA PHE A 23 13.61 -15.94 25.41
C PHE A 23 14.20 -16.87 26.48
N ARG A 24 14.91 -16.30 27.46
CA ARG A 24 15.35 -17.03 28.66
C ARG A 24 14.13 -17.28 29.56
N SER A 25 13.60 -18.49 29.51
CA SER A 25 12.73 -19.04 30.55
C SER A 25 13.53 -19.19 31.85
N ALA A 26 13.31 -18.29 32.80
CA ALA A 26 13.87 -18.40 34.15
C ALA A 26 13.14 -19.50 34.94
N LEU A 27 13.57 -20.75 34.77
CA LEU A 27 13.22 -21.83 35.68
C LEU A 27 14.03 -21.64 36.96
N ALA A 28 13.32 -21.23 38.01
CA ALA A 28 13.82 -21.19 39.38
C ALA A 28 14.23 -22.58 39.86
N ARG A 29 15.43 -22.70 40.44
CA ARG A 29 15.77 -23.68 41.48
C ARG A 29 17.02 -23.21 42.24
N MET A 30 16.83 -22.73 43.46
CA MET A 30 17.91 -22.63 44.44
C MET A 30 17.37 -23.20 45.75
N SER A 31 17.71 -24.45 46.01
CA SER A 31 17.45 -25.14 47.28
C SER A 31 18.69 -24.96 48.16
N THR A 32 18.63 -24.01 49.09
CA THR A 32 19.61 -23.92 50.17
C THR A 32 19.05 -24.70 51.35
N VAL A 33 19.62 -25.88 51.58
CA VAL A 33 19.40 -26.67 52.78
C VAL A 33 20.07 -25.94 53.95
N ALA A 34 19.27 -25.53 54.93
CA ALA A 34 19.77 -25.08 56.24
C ALA A 34 19.49 -26.16 57.29
N THR A 35 20.47 -26.34 58.16
CA THR A 35 20.68 -27.36 59.19
C THR A 35 19.62 -27.37 60.31
N PRO A 36 19.48 -28.49 61.05
CA PRO A 36 18.44 -28.68 62.06
C PRO A 36 18.85 -28.02 63.39
N THR A 37 18.27 -26.86 63.71
CA THR A 37 18.25 -26.37 65.10
C THR A 37 17.06 -27.01 65.82
N SER A 38 17.36 -27.80 66.85
CA SER A 38 16.38 -28.44 67.72
C SER A 38 15.53 -27.39 68.43
N THR A 39 14.30 -27.22 67.98
CA THR A 39 13.22 -26.57 68.74
C THR A 39 11.97 -27.39 68.49
N PRO A 40 11.26 -27.86 69.55
CA PRO A 40 10.03 -28.61 69.35
C PRO A 40 9.04 -27.75 68.56
N PRO A 41 8.37 -28.30 67.54
CA PRO A 41 7.49 -27.52 66.69
C PRO A 41 6.33 -26.94 67.54
N PRO A 42 5.96 -25.67 67.35
CA PRO A 42 4.72 -25.16 67.91
C PRO A 42 3.55 -26.01 67.40
N PRO A 43 2.48 -26.19 68.21
CA PRO A 43 1.32 -26.99 67.80
C PRO A 43 0.83 -26.49 66.44
N PRO A 44 0.41 -27.38 65.52
CA PRO A 44 0.06 -27.02 64.15
C PRO A 44 -1.03 -25.96 64.20
N GLN A 45 -0.63 -24.70 64.03
CA GLN A 45 -1.57 -23.61 63.85
C GLN A 45 -2.31 -23.94 62.56
N ALA A 46 -3.62 -24.14 62.69
CA ALA A 46 -4.50 -24.40 61.56
C ALA A 46 -4.17 -23.37 60.48
N ARG A 47 -3.60 -23.84 59.37
CA ARG A 47 -3.23 -23.00 58.24
C ARG A 47 -4.52 -22.30 57.81
N ARG A 48 -4.66 -21.01 58.13
CA ARG A 48 -5.76 -20.23 57.59
C ARG A 48 -5.67 -20.35 56.08
N PRO A 49 -6.73 -20.78 55.37
CA PRO A 49 -6.69 -20.82 53.93
C PRO A 49 -6.35 -19.41 53.42
N VAL A 50 -5.32 -19.30 52.59
CA VAL A 50 -4.88 -18.03 51.98
C VAL A 50 -5.90 -17.55 50.93
N THR A 51 -6.88 -18.39 50.60
CA THR A 51 -7.99 -18.06 49.71
C THR A 51 -9.04 -17.26 50.46
N VAL A 52 -9.08 -15.96 50.18
CA VAL A 52 -10.25 -15.13 50.46
C VAL A 52 -11.34 -15.56 49.48
N ASP A 53 -12.42 -16.14 49.99
CA ASP A 53 -13.61 -16.47 49.20
C ASP A 53 -14.32 -15.16 48.80
N ARG A 54 -13.81 -14.52 47.75
CA ARG A 54 -14.45 -13.37 47.12
C ARG A 54 -15.41 -13.89 46.05
N PRO A 55 -16.67 -13.44 46.00
CA PRO A 55 -17.54 -13.76 44.87
C PRO A 55 -16.83 -13.31 43.58
N LEU A 56 -16.75 -14.21 42.60
CA LEU A 56 -16.16 -13.89 41.31
C LEU A 56 -16.97 -12.72 40.72
N PRO A 57 -16.32 -11.63 40.26
CA PRO A 57 -17.03 -10.54 39.62
C PRO A 57 -17.78 -11.07 38.41
N GLU A 58 -19.06 -10.71 38.28
CA GLU A 58 -19.90 -11.18 37.18
C GLU A 58 -19.34 -10.70 35.83
N VAL A 59 -18.92 -11.64 34.99
CA VAL A 59 -18.22 -11.36 33.72
C VAL A 59 -19.12 -10.67 32.69
N ASN A 60 -20.45 -10.76 32.86
CA ASN A 60 -21.43 -10.31 31.87
C ASN A 60 -21.89 -8.84 32.02
N THR A 61 -21.49 -8.14 33.09
CA THR A 61 -21.85 -6.72 33.23
C THR A 61 -21.16 -5.89 32.14
N GLY A 62 -21.92 -5.50 31.12
CA GLY A 62 -21.47 -4.60 30.04
C GLY A 62 -21.05 -5.23 28.71
N ARG A 63 -21.41 -6.50 28.43
CA ARG A 63 -21.06 -7.16 27.15
C ARG A 63 -21.49 -6.38 25.91
N GLY A 64 -22.66 -5.74 25.93
CA GLY A 64 -23.14 -4.87 24.83
C GLY A 64 -22.25 -3.64 24.60
N LYS A 65 -21.84 -2.95 25.67
CA LYS A 65 -20.95 -1.78 25.57
C LYS A 65 -19.56 -2.18 25.06
N LYS A 66 -19.02 -3.31 25.52
CA LYS A 66 -17.71 -3.84 25.09
C LYS A 66 -17.72 -4.26 23.62
N THR A 67 -18.78 -4.92 23.17
CA THR A 67 -18.94 -5.32 21.76
C THR A 67 -19.11 -4.11 20.84
N ALA A 68 -19.90 -3.11 21.25
CA ALA A 68 -20.00 -1.84 20.52
C ALA A 68 -18.65 -1.11 20.44
N ALA A 69 -17.93 -1.00 21.56
CA ALA A 69 -16.61 -0.37 21.59
C ALA A 69 -15.59 -1.10 20.69
N PHE A 70 -15.61 -2.43 20.69
CA PHE A 70 -14.79 -3.24 19.78
C PHE A 70 -15.17 -2.99 18.31
N GLY A 71 -16.47 -2.96 17.99
CA GLY A 71 -16.95 -2.63 16.66
C GLY A 71 -16.47 -1.26 16.18
N ILE A 72 -16.58 -0.24 17.03
CA ILE A 72 -16.07 1.11 16.75
C ILE A 72 -14.55 1.08 16.52
N ALA A 73 -13.81 0.37 17.36
CA ALA A 73 -12.35 0.25 17.20
C ALA A 73 -11.98 -0.40 15.85
N VAL A 74 -12.68 -1.46 15.44
CA VAL A 74 -12.47 -2.11 14.14
C VAL A 74 -12.77 -1.15 12.98
N VAL A 75 -13.86 -0.38 13.06
CA VAL A 75 -14.22 0.62 12.03
C VAL A 75 -13.13 1.69 11.92
N ILE A 76 -12.67 2.24 13.05
CA ILE A 76 -11.59 3.24 13.07
C ILE A 76 -10.31 2.67 12.44
N TRP A 77 -9.91 1.46 12.84
CA TRP A 77 -8.73 0.78 12.27
C TRP A 77 -8.85 0.52 10.77
N THR A 78 -10.05 0.16 10.30
CA THR A 78 -10.30 -0.11 8.89
C THR A 78 -10.22 1.18 8.07
N ILE A 79 -10.80 2.28 8.56
CA ILE A 79 -10.70 3.59 7.93
C ILE A 79 -9.23 4.06 7.90
N ALA A 80 -8.52 3.94 9.02
CA ALA A 80 -7.11 4.31 9.10
C ALA A 80 -6.24 3.49 8.13
N ALA A 81 -6.46 2.18 8.04
CA ALA A 81 -5.76 1.32 7.10
C ALA A 81 -6.07 1.69 5.65
N ALA A 82 -7.34 1.96 5.32
CA ALA A 82 -7.74 2.37 3.97
C ALA A 82 -7.07 3.69 3.55
N LEU A 83 -6.99 4.67 4.45
CA LEU A 83 -6.29 5.94 4.21
C LEU A 83 -4.78 5.73 4.04
N ALA A 84 -4.16 4.91 4.88
CA ALA A 84 -2.73 4.60 4.78
C ALA A 84 -2.38 3.93 3.45
N PHE A 85 -3.16 2.93 3.03
CA PHE A 85 -2.95 2.28 1.74
C PHE A 85 -3.22 3.22 0.55
N ASN A 86 -4.21 4.11 0.65
CA ASN A 86 -4.40 5.13 -0.39
C ASN A 86 -3.18 6.05 -0.49
N HIS A 87 -2.65 6.49 0.65
CA HIS A 87 -1.45 7.33 0.68
C HIS A 87 -0.22 6.61 0.09
N GLU A 88 -0.01 5.33 0.41
CA GLU A 88 1.07 4.55 -0.19
C GLU A 88 0.94 4.47 -1.72
N ARG A 89 -0.29 4.31 -2.24
CA ARG A 89 -0.55 4.34 -3.68
C ARG A 89 -0.24 5.72 -4.28
N MET A 90 -0.62 6.80 -3.62
CA MET A 90 -0.33 8.18 -4.04
C MET A 90 1.16 8.48 -4.11
N LEU A 91 1.95 7.94 -3.18
CA LEU A 91 3.41 8.10 -3.17
C LEU A 91 4.11 7.28 -4.26
N SER A 92 3.40 6.38 -4.95
CA SER A 92 3.98 5.62 -6.05
C SER A 92 4.33 6.54 -7.22
N PRO A 93 5.52 6.40 -7.85
CA PRO A 93 5.94 7.28 -8.95
C PRO A 93 5.09 7.16 -10.22
N ILE A 94 4.26 6.12 -10.33
CA ILE A 94 3.39 5.88 -11.48
C ILE A 94 2.29 6.95 -11.57
N VAL A 95 1.72 7.34 -10.44
CA VAL A 95 0.59 8.29 -10.37
C VAL A 95 1.01 9.69 -10.87
N PRO A 96 2.03 10.35 -10.32
CA PRO A 96 2.46 11.66 -10.82
C PRO A 96 3.01 11.59 -12.25
N SER A 97 3.62 10.47 -12.66
CA SER A 97 4.11 10.28 -14.04
C SER A 97 2.97 10.23 -15.07
N THR A 98 1.90 9.47 -14.77
CA THR A 98 0.71 9.40 -15.61
C THR A 98 -0.01 10.74 -15.67
N LEU A 99 -0.13 11.46 -14.54
CA LEU A 99 -0.72 12.80 -14.52
C LEU A 99 0.12 13.81 -15.31
N HIS A 100 1.45 13.76 -15.17
CA HIS A 100 2.33 14.64 -15.94
C HIS A 100 2.25 14.38 -17.45
N SER A 101 2.01 13.13 -17.84
CA SER A 101 1.80 12.77 -19.24
C SER A 101 0.43 13.25 -19.75
N LEU A 102 -0.63 13.12 -18.94
CA LEU A 102 -1.94 13.72 -19.23
C LEU A 102 -1.84 15.23 -19.45
N ARG A 103 -1.12 15.94 -18.57
CA ARG A 103 -0.92 17.40 -18.65
C ARG A 103 -0.28 17.86 -19.97
N ARG A 104 0.47 16.99 -20.65
CA ARG A 104 1.17 17.31 -21.90
C ARG A 104 0.44 16.82 -23.16
N SER A 105 -0.60 16.00 -23.02
CA SER A 105 -1.40 15.53 -24.16
C SER A 105 -2.28 16.67 -24.68
N ALA A 106 -2.21 16.92 -26.00
CA ALA A 106 -3.07 17.90 -26.64
C ALA A 106 -4.53 17.42 -26.67
N GLY A 107 -4.75 16.12 -26.91
CA GLY A 107 -6.08 15.53 -26.84
C GLY A 107 -6.73 15.70 -25.47
N ALA A 108 -5.99 15.45 -24.39
CA ALA A 108 -6.50 15.59 -23.03
C ALA A 108 -6.85 17.05 -22.71
N GLN A 109 -6.00 18.01 -23.09
CA GLN A 109 -6.28 19.43 -22.90
C GLN A 109 -7.51 19.91 -23.69
N LYS A 110 -7.73 19.38 -24.89
CA LYS A 110 -8.95 19.70 -25.66
C LYS A 110 -10.20 19.20 -24.96
N LEU A 111 -10.15 17.95 -24.48
CA LEU A 111 -11.26 17.26 -23.84
C LEU A 111 -11.66 17.88 -22.50
N ILE A 112 -10.73 17.96 -21.53
CA ILE A 112 -11.05 18.39 -20.15
C ILE A 112 -10.62 19.83 -19.85
N GLY A 113 -9.82 20.45 -20.71
CA GLY A 113 -9.32 21.82 -20.56
C GLY A 113 -7.86 21.89 -20.11
N ASP A 114 -7.38 23.11 -19.94
CA ASP A 114 -6.02 23.42 -19.49
C ASP A 114 -5.85 23.16 -17.98
N LYS A 115 -4.60 23.19 -17.52
CA LYS A 115 -4.21 23.05 -16.10
C LYS A 115 -4.79 21.79 -15.45
N ILE A 116 -4.63 20.65 -16.12
CA ILE A 116 -5.08 19.36 -15.62
C ILE A 116 -4.38 19.05 -14.30
N ASP A 117 -5.15 18.83 -13.23
CA ASP A 117 -4.64 18.41 -11.93
C ASP A 117 -5.49 17.28 -11.34
N TYR A 118 -5.11 16.77 -10.18
CA TYR A 118 -5.98 15.89 -9.40
C TYR A 118 -7.30 16.61 -9.07
N TYR A 119 -8.39 15.84 -8.99
CA TYR A 119 -9.69 16.41 -8.66
C TYR A 119 -9.73 16.99 -7.23
N ASP A 120 -9.12 16.29 -6.28
CA ASP A 120 -9.00 16.67 -4.87
C ASP A 120 -7.53 16.77 -4.45
N ASN A 121 -7.28 17.46 -3.33
CA ASN A 121 -5.95 17.49 -2.69
C ASN A 121 -5.50 16.10 -2.20
N TRP A 122 -6.45 15.21 -1.92
CA TRP A 122 -6.21 13.83 -1.51
C TRP A 122 -6.93 12.86 -2.45
N PRO A 123 -6.43 12.69 -3.69
CA PRO A 123 -7.10 11.87 -4.68
C PRO A 123 -7.21 10.42 -4.19
N TRP A 124 -8.40 9.85 -4.33
CA TRP A 124 -8.60 8.44 -4.07
C TRP A 124 -8.11 7.61 -5.27
N ILE A 125 -7.07 6.81 -5.05
CA ILE A 125 -6.47 5.96 -6.09
C ILE A 125 -7.03 4.55 -5.96
N SER A 126 -7.96 4.26 -6.84
CA SER A 126 -8.58 2.95 -6.96
C SER A 126 -7.71 2.01 -7.77
N GLY A 127 -7.85 0.71 -7.49
CA GLY A 127 -7.17 -0.34 -8.24
C GLY A 127 -6.00 -0.98 -7.48
N LYS A 128 -5.09 -1.60 -8.24
CA LYS A 128 -3.99 -2.42 -7.74
C LYS A 128 -2.67 -1.92 -8.29
N ILE A 129 -1.76 -1.57 -7.39
CA ILE A 129 -0.36 -1.29 -7.71
C ILE A 129 0.46 -2.41 -7.10
N ASN A 130 0.96 -3.32 -7.92
CA ASN A 130 1.92 -4.33 -7.50
C ASN A 130 3.05 -4.44 -8.52
N GLN A 131 4.06 -3.58 -8.34
CA GLN A 131 5.23 -3.55 -9.21
C GLN A 131 6.04 -4.86 -9.14
N GLY A 132 6.07 -5.52 -7.98
CA GLY A 132 6.76 -6.81 -7.81
C GLY A 132 6.14 -7.94 -8.63
N GLN A 133 4.81 -8.03 -8.63
CA GLN A 133 4.04 -8.96 -9.47
C GLN A 133 3.89 -8.49 -10.92
N GLY A 134 4.36 -7.29 -11.26
CA GLY A 134 4.26 -6.77 -12.61
C GLY A 134 2.85 -6.36 -13.02
N ILE A 135 2.00 -5.93 -12.07
CA ILE A 135 0.62 -5.53 -12.38
C ILE A 135 0.38 -4.12 -11.84
N VAL A 136 -0.04 -3.22 -12.71
CA VAL A 136 -0.47 -1.86 -12.38
C VAL A 136 -1.80 -1.63 -13.07
N ASP A 137 -2.83 -1.37 -12.28
CA ASP A 137 -4.18 -1.06 -12.74
C ASP A 137 -4.71 0.01 -11.80
N ILE A 138 -4.71 1.27 -12.24
CA ILE A 138 -5.04 2.42 -11.40
C ILE A 138 -6.07 3.32 -12.06
N GLU A 139 -6.97 3.82 -11.23
CA GLU A 139 -7.95 4.83 -11.61
C GLU A 139 -7.94 5.96 -10.59
N TYR A 140 -7.98 7.20 -11.08
CA TYR A 140 -8.16 8.37 -10.25
C TYR A 140 -8.85 9.50 -11.02
N ASP A 141 -9.52 10.36 -10.27
CA ASP A 141 -10.26 11.50 -10.79
C ASP A 141 -9.32 12.69 -11.00
N VAL A 142 -9.49 13.37 -12.13
CA VAL A 142 -8.73 14.54 -12.57
C VAL A 142 -9.68 15.68 -12.89
N LYS A 143 -9.18 16.91 -12.82
CA LYS A 143 -9.93 18.12 -13.12
C LYS A 143 -9.13 19.01 -14.05
N GLY A 144 -9.77 19.46 -15.12
CA GLY A 144 -9.26 20.50 -16.02
C GLY A 144 -10.06 21.80 -15.89
N SER A 145 -9.73 22.78 -16.72
CA SER A 145 -10.41 24.08 -16.73
C SER A 145 -11.87 24.02 -17.23
N LYS A 146 -12.22 23.03 -18.08
CA LYS A 146 -13.57 22.89 -18.66
C LYS A 146 -14.43 21.92 -17.87
N GLN A 147 -13.91 20.73 -17.59
CA GLN A 147 -14.64 19.65 -16.93
C GLN A 147 -13.70 18.70 -16.16
N GLY A 148 -14.29 17.85 -15.32
CA GLY A 148 -13.60 16.74 -14.71
C GLY A 148 -13.52 15.52 -15.63
N GLY A 149 -12.79 14.52 -15.16
CA GLY A 149 -12.77 13.21 -15.77
C GLY A 149 -12.09 12.17 -14.91
N ARG A 150 -12.20 10.92 -15.31
CA ARG A 150 -11.53 9.78 -14.68
C ARG A 150 -10.46 9.23 -15.61
N MET A 151 -9.23 9.17 -15.12
CA MET A 151 -8.14 8.52 -15.84
C MET A 151 -8.03 7.06 -15.41
N HIS A 152 -7.89 6.17 -16.38
CA HIS A 152 -7.60 4.75 -16.18
C HIS A 152 -6.29 4.37 -16.86
N PHE A 153 -5.36 3.83 -16.09
CA PHE A 153 -4.07 3.35 -16.55
C PHE A 153 -3.85 1.91 -16.13
N LYS A 154 -3.59 1.04 -17.10
CA LYS A 154 -3.29 -0.36 -16.90
C LYS A 154 -2.05 -0.77 -17.67
N SER A 155 -1.07 -1.29 -16.95
CA SER A 155 0.14 -1.87 -17.51
C SER A 155 0.49 -3.16 -16.79
N ILE A 156 0.87 -4.18 -17.56
CA ILE A 156 1.25 -5.48 -17.03
C ILE A 156 2.61 -5.90 -17.55
N ARG A 157 3.32 -6.72 -16.78
CA ARG A 157 4.57 -7.35 -17.16
C ARG A 157 4.44 -8.85 -16.94
N ARG A 158 4.47 -9.62 -18.03
CA ARG A 158 4.21 -11.07 -18.01
C ARG A 158 5.28 -11.89 -17.27
N THR A 159 6.53 -11.42 -17.29
CA THR A 159 7.69 -12.12 -16.71
C THR A 159 8.43 -11.20 -15.74
N LYS A 160 9.05 -11.73 -14.69
CA LYS A 160 9.79 -10.93 -13.68
C LYS A 160 10.88 -10.00 -14.27
N ASN A 161 11.44 -10.33 -15.43
CA ASN A 161 12.42 -9.50 -16.15
C ASN A 161 11.90 -9.05 -17.53
N GLY A 162 10.60 -9.18 -17.79
CA GLY A 162 10.00 -8.76 -19.05
C GLY A 162 9.88 -7.24 -19.17
N GLN A 163 9.48 -6.79 -20.36
CA GLN A 163 9.12 -5.38 -20.58
C GLN A 163 7.68 -5.14 -20.08
N TRP A 164 7.41 -3.89 -19.69
CA TRP A 164 6.06 -3.46 -19.34
C TRP A 164 5.23 -3.27 -20.61
N GLU A 165 4.10 -3.94 -20.70
CA GLU A 165 3.10 -3.79 -21.75
C GLU A 165 2.07 -2.76 -21.29
N LEU A 166 1.79 -1.75 -22.11
CA LEU A 166 0.71 -0.79 -21.87
C LEU A 166 -0.58 -1.37 -22.46
N ASN A 167 -1.56 -1.70 -21.62
CA ASN A 167 -2.80 -2.33 -22.05
C ASN A 167 -3.91 -1.31 -22.23
N VAL A 168 -4.07 -0.42 -21.24
CA VAL A 168 -5.13 0.58 -21.26
C VAL A 168 -4.52 1.89 -20.78
N TRP A 169 -4.76 2.95 -21.54
CA TRP A 169 -4.56 4.30 -21.07
C TRP A 169 -5.66 5.17 -21.64
N THR A 170 -6.65 5.47 -20.80
CA THR A 170 -7.84 6.22 -21.23
C THR A 170 -8.16 7.34 -20.25
N LEU A 171 -8.75 8.41 -20.78
CA LEU A 171 -9.33 9.50 -20.02
C LEU A 171 -10.80 9.59 -20.40
N ARG A 172 -11.67 9.34 -19.44
CA ARG A 172 -13.12 9.51 -19.60
C ARG A 172 -13.51 10.86 -19.02
N ALA A 173 -14.06 11.75 -19.83
CA ALA A 173 -14.62 13.00 -19.36
C ALA A 173 -15.98 12.80 -18.70
N ASP A 174 -16.39 13.74 -17.85
CA ASP A 174 -17.72 13.75 -17.23
C ASP A 174 -18.86 13.83 -18.25
N SER A 175 -18.60 14.41 -19.43
CA SER A 175 -19.51 14.41 -20.60
C SER A 175 -19.73 13.03 -21.23
N GLY A 176 -18.94 12.03 -20.85
CA GLY A 176 -19.03 10.65 -21.36
C GLY A 176 -18.12 10.35 -22.54
N GLU A 177 -17.45 11.34 -23.12
CA GLU A 177 -16.43 11.14 -24.15
C GLU A 177 -15.19 10.46 -23.57
N ILE A 178 -14.66 9.48 -24.30
CA ILE A 178 -13.51 8.67 -23.88
C ILE A 178 -12.38 8.90 -24.87
N LEU A 179 -11.27 9.46 -24.37
CA LEU A 179 -10.04 9.61 -25.12
C LEU A 179 -9.09 8.45 -24.79
N ASN A 180 -8.58 7.78 -25.82
CA ASN A 180 -7.53 6.78 -25.69
C ASN A 180 -6.16 7.45 -25.87
N LEU A 181 -5.41 7.58 -24.78
CA LEU A 181 -4.08 8.21 -24.77
C LEU A 181 -2.99 7.27 -25.27
N ALA A 182 -3.17 5.96 -25.17
CA ALA A 182 -2.16 5.01 -25.68
C ALA A 182 -1.99 5.17 -27.20
N TYR A 183 -3.11 5.32 -27.92
CA TYR A 183 -3.10 5.53 -29.37
C TYR A 183 -2.47 6.87 -29.77
N GLU A 184 -2.74 7.95 -29.01
CA GLU A 184 -2.13 9.27 -29.24
C GLU A 184 -0.60 9.24 -29.10
N LEU A 185 -0.08 8.49 -28.13
CA LEU A 185 1.37 8.35 -27.92
C LEU A 185 2.05 7.49 -28.99
N GLU A 186 1.35 6.47 -29.51
CA GLU A 186 1.87 5.63 -30.58
C GLU A 186 1.90 6.37 -31.93
N ASN A 187 0.91 7.23 -32.20
CA ASN A 187 0.79 7.97 -33.47
C ASN A 187 0.64 9.50 -33.27
N PRO A 188 1.71 10.21 -32.87
CA PRO A 188 1.62 11.65 -32.57
C PRO A 188 1.31 12.53 -33.79
N GLN A 189 1.60 12.07 -35.01
CA GLN A 189 1.36 12.85 -36.22
C GLN A 189 -0.14 12.90 -36.57
N ASP A 190 -0.89 11.85 -36.27
CA ASP A 190 -2.31 11.72 -36.61
C ASP A 190 -3.19 12.66 -35.78
N SER A 191 -2.79 12.98 -34.54
CA SER A 191 -3.47 14.00 -33.73
C SER A 191 -3.23 15.40 -34.32
N LEU A 192 -1.98 15.72 -34.69
CA LEU A 192 -1.64 17.00 -35.32
C LEU A 192 -2.34 17.18 -36.68
N GLN A 193 -2.51 16.11 -37.44
CA GLN A 193 -3.17 16.17 -38.73
C GLN A 193 -4.68 16.34 -38.60
N ARG A 194 -5.34 15.61 -37.70
CA ARG A 194 -6.76 15.83 -37.35
C ARG A 194 -7.02 17.26 -36.89
N ASP A 195 -6.10 17.82 -36.12
CA ASP A 195 -6.19 19.19 -35.65
C ASP A 195 -6.13 20.21 -36.80
N LYS A 196 -5.22 20.00 -37.75
CA LYS A 196 -5.12 20.85 -38.95
C LYS A 196 -6.37 20.76 -39.83
N GLU A 197 -6.89 19.54 -40.03
CA GLU A 197 -8.12 19.32 -40.79
C GLU A 197 -9.31 20.02 -40.12
N ALA A 198 -9.47 19.89 -38.80
CA ALA A 198 -10.52 20.57 -38.05
C ALA A 198 -10.45 22.11 -38.19
N MET A 199 -9.24 22.69 -38.19
CA MET A 199 -9.06 24.14 -38.38
C MET A 199 -9.37 24.58 -39.81
N SER A 200 -9.01 23.78 -40.83
CA SER A 200 -9.34 24.10 -42.23
C SER A 200 -10.84 24.13 -42.52
N ILE A 201 -11.63 23.32 -41.81
CA ILE A 201 -13.10 23.30 -41.95
C ILE A 201 -13.73 24.53 -41.29
N LEU A 202 -13.09 25.11 -40.26
CA LEU A 202 -13.59 26.31 -39.59
C LEU A 202 -13.21 27.60 -40.32
N GLU A 203 -12.18 27.59 -41.16
CA GLU A 203 -11.73 28.74 -41.97
C GLU A 203 -12.37 28.79 -43.38
N ALA A 204 -13.07 27.73 -43.80
CA ALA A 204 -13.76 27.63 -45.09
C ALA A 204 -15.25 27.97 -44.98
#